data_AF-A0AB33CRB9-F1
#
_entry.id   AF-A0AB33CRB9-F1
#
_cell.length_a   1.000
_cell.length_b   1.000
_cell.length_c   1.000
_cell.angle_alpha   90.00
_cell.angle_beta   90.00
_cell.angle_gamma   90.00
#
_symmetry.space_group_name_H-M   'P 1'
#
loop_
_entity.id
_entity.type
_entity.pdbx_description
1 polymer ?
#
loop_
_entity_poly.entity_id
_entity_poly.type
_entity_poly.pdbx_seq_one_letter_code
_entity_poly.pdbx_strand_id
1 'polypeptide(L)'
;MRIAKVIRAPDFDKILEEYMQNNKKKPKYGNDAFLEYAKKIISHSNYSGMPDVFGDRGEIQWEAPSNRKSGKFKDTHHKRREWWRQKALSIGIDPNTDSTWISKTAKAIHPFGIKPCKTCGKELEIAYAYPNEHLFTRIRKLPYIDETFELSEIEHVCDLLARLDERFGSKIYEDLPKLFATTSITIPPLANDFDTWENFLRDVYIPQEPRMLSPGAMSNPPDRFDGFHSFNRCCRATVDTGRSKENLKSYVTDRRVFEYWVDGDWVAADRLMGQVRSNPIFEQENCFNDVQGGVHPKPCQADHIGPISLGFTHRPQFQLLCKTCNSGKNNRMYASDVRLLIGVEKAGESVISWFAKEIWDLRKAAVVDAETALRLSKLLRDNRHTYMSLLKELLDRGFYTFLASLLHLEAADFDPEFVDLRVRNHLTYFDFIIKNPRTTKYATEQKARRIRIAFTSLTDYHKKENRSAFVISNDRSAAEFSAGFSKLENLRSVTNDLDRKIAEIVGEGKLSEADLRALAKSLPDILSANSAPFSSVRDHFARGMCEVGKELDVMWSTDRYVRSTPGEIIE
;
A
#
# COMPACT_ATOMS: atom_id res chain seq x y z
N MET A 1 -22.10 37.42 -32.65
CA MET A 1 -22.62 36.05 -32.54
C MET A 1 -21.70 35.10 -33.31
N ARG A 2 -20.94 34.23 -32.62
CA ARG A 2 -20.17 33.17 -33.27
C ARG A 2 -21.06 31.94 -33.42
N ILE A 3 -21.25 31.49 -34.65
CA ILE A 3 -22.06 30.34 -35.02
C ILE A 3 -21.45 29.08 -34.40
N ALA A 4 -22.21 28.41 -33.53
CA ALA A 4 -21.86 27.11 -33.00
C ALA A 4 -21.77 26.10 -34.15
N LYS A 5 -20.57 25.56 -34.41
CA LYS A 5 -20.41 24.42 -35.30
C LYS A 5 -21.10 23.22 -34.64
N VAL A 6 -22.27 22.87 -35.16
CA VAL A 6 -22.93 21.59 -34.87
C VAL A 6 -21.98 20.49 -35.34
N ILE A 7 -21.34 19.81 -34.40
CA ILE A 7 -20.55 18.60 -34.67
C ILE A 7 -21.57 17.53 -35.08
N ARG A 8 -21.67 17.23 -36.38
CA ARG A 8 -22.45 16.07 -36.85
C ARG A 8 -21.81 14.81 -36.27
N ALA A 9 -22.59 14.01 -35.55
CA ALA A 9 -22.19 12.65 -35.19
C ALA A 9 -21.85 11.88 -36.49
N PRO A 10 -20.72 11.16 -36.55
CA PRO A 10 -20.40 10.35 -37.72
C PRO A 10 -21.46 9.27 -37.95
N ASP A 11 -21.68 8.91 -39.21
CA ASP A 11 -22.59 7.83 -39.61
C ASP A 11 -21.96 6.48 -39.25
N PHE A 12 -22.32 5.98 -38.07
CA PHE A 12 -21.72 4.79 -37.47
C PHE A 12 -22.06 3.51 -38.21
N ASP A 13 -23.23 3.43 -38.82
CA ASP A 13 -23.68 2.24 -39.52
C ASP A 13 -22.88 2.10 -40.83
N LYS A 14 -22.64 3.21 -41.52
CA LYS A 14 -21.76 3.26 -42.68
C LYS A 14 -20.31 2.87 -42.38
N ILE A 15 -19.75 3.35 -41.26
CA ILE A 15 -18.37 3.00 -40.86
C ILE A 15 -18.27 1.50 -40.51
N LEU A 16 -19.30 0.93 -39.88
CA LEU A 16 -19.36 -0.50 -39.58
C LEU A 16 -19.52 -1.34 -40.86
N GLU A 17 -20.37 -0.92 -41.79
CA GLU A 17 -20.55 -1.58 -43.09
C GLU A 17 -19.25 -1.57 -43.91
N GLU A 18 -18.58 -0.42 -44.01
CA GLU A 18 -17.29 -0.29 -44.68
C GLU A 18 -16.21 -1.16 -44.00
N TYR A 19 -16.29 -1.37 -42.68
CA TYR A 19 -15.39 -2.26 -41.95
C TYR A 19 -15.69 -3.74 -42.24
N MET A 20 -16.96 -4.15 -42.19
CA MET A 20 -17.42 -5.52 -42.45
C MET A 20 -17.12 -5.95 -43.90
N GLN A 21 -17.27 -5.02 -44.86
CA GLN A 21 -16.99 -5.26 -46.28
C GLN A 21 -15.51 -5.41 -46.62
N ASN A 22 -14.61 -4.80 -45.84
CA ASN A 22 -13.17 -4.78 -46.16
C ASN A 22 -12.37 -6.03 -45.75
N ASN A 23 -13.02 -7.07 -45.19
CA ASN A 23 -12.42 -8.38 -44.85
C ASN A 23 -11.05 -8.32 -44.13
N LYS A 24 -10.79 -7.24 -43.39
CA LYS A 24 -9.63 -7.10 -42.51
C LYS A 24 -10.01 -7.71 -41.16
N LYS A 25 -9.13 -8.55 -40.59
CA LYS A 25 -9.25 -9.24 -39.28
C LYS A 25 -10.22 -8.52 -38.33
N LYS A 26 -11.15 -9.28 -37.71
CA LYS A 26 -12.13 -8.80 -36.70
C LYS A 26 -11.57 -7.63 -35.87
N PRO A 27 -12.35 -6.56 -35.65
CA PRO A 27 -11.84 -5.42 -34.91
C PRO A 27 -11.35 -5.88 -33.54
N LYS A 28 -10.37 -5.18 -32.97
CA LYS A 28 -9.83 -5.38 -31.59
C LYS A 28 -10.88 -5.06 -30.49
N TYR A 29 -12.15 -5.25 -30.81
CA TYR A 29 -13.30 -4.80 -30.06
C TYR A 29 -14.08 -6.01 -29.56
N GLY A 30 -14.66 -5.82 -28.38
CA GLY A 30 -15.22 -6.90 -27.58
C GLY A 30 -16.48 -7.53 -28.17
N ASN A 31 -17.14 -8.31 -27.33
CA ASN A 31 -18.48 -8.84 -27.57
C ASN A 31 -19.46 -7.75 -28.09
N ASP A 32 -20.42 -8.14 -28.93
CA ASP A 32 -21.37 -7.23 -29.59
C ASP A 32 -22.15 -6.35 -28.59
N ALA A 33 -22.56 -6.91 -27.44
CA ALA A 33 -23.23 -6.15 -26.39
C ALA A 33 -22.33 -5.01 -25.86
N PHE A 34 -21.03 -5.24 -25.75
CA PHE A 34 -20.08 -4.21 -25.36
C PHE A 34 -19.90 -3.12 -26.43
N LEU A 35 -19.97 -3.48 -27.71
CA LEU A 35 -19.91 -2.52 -28.80
C LEU A 35 -21.14 -1.62 -28.84
N GLU A 36 -22.33 -2.19 -28.70
CA GLU A 36 -23.57 -1.42 -28.60
C GLU A 36 -23.57 -0.48 -27.39
N TYR A 37 -23.16 -1.00 -26.24
CA TYR A 37 -22.96 -0.19 -25.04
C TYR A 37 -21.97 0.95 -25.25
N ALA A 38 -20.82 0.69 -25.88
CA ALA A 38 -19.83 1.72 -26.15
C ALA A 38 -20.40 2.84 -27.04
N LYS A 39 -21.19 2.49 -28.07
CA LYS A 39 -21.91 3.45 -28.92
C LYS A 39 -22.89 4.31 -28.12
N LYS A 40 -23.66 3.69 -27.22
CA LYS A 40 -24.59 4.39 -26.32
C LYS A 40 -23.86 5.35 -25.38
N ILE A 41 -22.71 4.94 -24.82
CA ILE A 41 -21.92 5.78 -23.91
C ILE A 41 -21.35 7.01 -24.62
N ILE A 42 -20.73 6.86 -25.80
CA ILE A 42 -20.10 7.99 -26.50
C ILE A 42 -21.10 9.02 -27.02
N SER A 43 -22.35 8.60 -27.26
CA SER A 43 -23.44 9.47 -27.71
C SER A 43 -24.22 10.08 -26.54
N HIS A 44 -24.03 9.60 -25.33
CA HIS A 44 -24.74 10.09 -24.15
C HIS A 44 -24.25 11.47 -23.71
N SER A 45 -25.18 12.37 -23.41
CA SER A 45 -24.91 13.76 -23.00
C SER A 45 -23.95 13.87 -21.80
N ASN A 46 -24.03 12.92 -20.86
CA ASN A 46 -23.12 12.83 -19.70
C ASN A 46 -21.63 12.83 -20.08
N TYR A 47 -21.26 12.26 -21.24
CA TYR A 47 -19.89 12.17 -21.73
C TYR A 47 -19.54 13.22 -22.80
N SER A 48 -20.40 14.22 -22.99
CA SER A 48 -20.17 15.29 -23.95
C SER A 48 -18.84 16.02 -23.70
N GLY A 49 -18.11 16.27 -24.79
CA GLY A 49 -16.80 16.92 -24.75
C GLY A 49 -15.65 16.03 -24.30
N MET A 50 -15.85 14.72 -24.11
CA MET A 50 -14.76 13.80 -23.76
C MET A 50 -13.66 13.81 -24.84
N PRO A 51 -12.38 14.05 -24.49
CA PRO A 51 -11.31 14.14 -25.46
C PRO A 51 -10.99 12.82 -26.18
N ASP A 52 -10.57 12.96 -27.45
CA ASP A 52 -10.06 11.88 -28.30
C ASP A 52 -11.00 10.66 -28.30
N VAL A 53 -12.27 10.86 -28.68
CA VAL A 53 -13.31 9.81 -28.71
C VAL A 53 -13.00 8.75 -29.78
N PHE A 54 -12.43 9.16 -30.92
CA PHE A 54 -12.15 8.28 -32.05
C PHE A 54 -10.65 8.16 -32.32
N GLY A 55 -10.25 6.96 -32.69
CA GLY A 55 -8.93 6.62 -33.22
C GLY A 55 -8.77 7.07 -34.67
N ASP A 56 -7.59 6.80 -35.25
CA ASP A 56 -7.25 7.23 -36.61
C ASP A 56 -8.01 6.48 -37.70
N ARG A 57 -8.64 5.35 -37.39
CA ARG A 57 -9.44 4.54 -38.31
C ARG A 57 -10.94 4.68 -38.04
N GLY A 58 -11.36 5.69 -37.28
CA GLY A 58 -12.76 5.92 -36.89
C GLY A 58 -13.25 5.00 -35.76
N GLU A 59 -12.37 4.18 -35.19
CA GLU A 59 -12.71 3.27 -34.11
C GLU A 59 -12.87 3.99 -32.77
N ILE A 60 -13.70 3.49 -31.86
CA ILE A 60 -13.89 4.13 -30.55
C ILE A 60 -12.62 3.98 -29.71
N GLN A 61 -11.96 5.08 -29.38
CA GLN A 61 -10.77 5.10 -28.53
C GLN A 61 -11.18 4.81 -27.08
N TRP A 62 -11.47 3.56 -26.74
CA TRP A 62 -12.00 3.21 -25.43
C TRP A 62 -10.95 3.33 -24.32
N GLU A 63 -9.77 2.74 -24.53
CA GLU A 63 -8.68 2.75 -23.56
C GLU A 63 -7.69 3.91 -23.80
N ALA A 64 -7.26 4.58 -22.73
CA ALA A 64 -6.29 5.67 -22.74
C ALA A 64 -5.22 5.49 -21.64
N PRO A 65 -4.36 4.46 -21.74
CA PRO A 65 -3.38 4.16 -20.69
C PRO A 65 -2.31 5.25 -20.58
N SER A 66 -1.85 5.51 -19.36
CA SER A 66 -0.84 6.53 -19.02
C SER A 66 0.57 6.29 -19.59
N ASN A 67 0.84 5.12 -20.16
CA ASN A 67 2.19 4.71 -20.60
C ASN A 67 2.44 4.91 -22.11
N ARG A 68 1.54 5.56 -22.86
CA ARG A 68 1.75 5.87 -24.28
C ARG A 68 2.87 6.89 -24.44
N LYS A 69 3.99 6.47 -25.04
CA LYS A 69 5.20 7.31 -25.19
C LYS A 69 5.19 8.21 -26.42
N SER A 70 4.43 7.87 -27.45
CA SER A 70 4.43 8.56 -28.75
C SER A 70 3.09 8.38 -29.49
N GLY A 71 2.92 9.11 -30.58
CA GLY A 71 1.70 9.11 -31.41
C GLY A 71 0.68 10.19 -31.04
N LYS A 72 -0.33 10.35 -31.90
CA LYS A 72 -1.38 11.38 -31.80
C LYS A 72 -2.15 11.35 -30.46
N PHE A 73 -2.30 10.15 -29.89
CA PHE A 73 -3.05 9.90 -28.66
C PHE A 73 -2.17 9.72 -27.41
N LYS A 74 -0.92 10.19 -27.44
CA LYS A 74 0.01 10.08 -26.29
C LYS A 74 -0.52 10.84 -25.06
N ASP A 75 -1.19 11.97 -25.26
CA ASP A 75 -1.68 12.86 -24.20
C ASP A 75 -3.14 12.60 -23.80
N THR A 76 -3.81 11.61 -24.42
CA THR A 76 -5.24 11.34 -24.20
C THR A 76 -5.56 11.07 -22.73
N HIS A 77 -4.70 10.34 -22.02
CA HIS A 77 -4.86 10.08 -20.59
C HIS A 77 -4.97 11.38 -19.77
N HIS A 78 -4.07 12.35 -20.03
CA HIS A 78 -4.05 13.63 -19.33
C HIS A 78 -5.26 14.50 -19.69
N LYS A 79 -5.61 14.58 -20.97
CA LYS A 79 -6.80 15.30 -21.44
C LYS A 79 -8.08 14.76 -20.79
N ARG A 80 -8.25 13.44 -20.76
CA ARG A 80 -9.41 12.80 -20.11
C ARG A 80 -9.41 13.02 -18.62
N ARG A 81 -8.26 12.97 -17.94
CA ARG A 81 -8.18 13.26 -16.51
C ARG A 81 -8.69 14.66 -16.19
N GLU A 82 -8.32 15.65 -16.99
CA GLU A 82 -8.82 17.02 -16.82
C GLU A 82 -10.32 17.12 -17.14
N TRP A 83 -10.81 16.45 -18.18
CA TRP A 83 -12.24 16.36 -18.44
C TRP A 83 -13.01 15.79 -17.25
N TRP A 84 -12.52 14.68 -16.66
CA TRP A 84 -13.12 14.09 -15.46
C TRP A 84 -13.11 15.07 -14.29
N ARG A 85 -12.03 15.84 -14.12
CA ARG A 85 -11.92 16.86 -13.07
C ARG A 85 -12.98 17.95 -13.23
N GLN A 86 -13.18 18.45 -14.45
CA GLN A 86 -14.21 19.45 -14.75
C GLN A 86 -15.62 18.88 -14.58
N LYS A 87 -15.83 17.62 -14.98
CA LYS A 87 -17.10 16.92 -14.80
C LYS A 87 -17.43 16.75 -13.32
N ALA A 88 -16.46 16.36 -12.49
CA ALA A 88 -16.61 16.24 -11.04
C ALA A 88 -17.08 17.57 -10.40
N LEU A 89 -16.39 18.67 -10.74
CA LEU A 89 -16.75 20.00 -10.26
C LEU A 89 -18.17 20.39 -10.70
N SER A 90 -18.57 20.04 -11.93
CA SER A 90 -19.91 20.36 -12.44
C SER A 90 -21.06 19.64 -11.72
N ILE A 91 -20.76 18.54 -11.01
CA ILE A 91 -21.75 17.78 -10.23
C ILE A 91 -21.52 17.92 -8.72
N GLY A 92 -20.73 18.91 -8.29
CA GLY A 92 -20.51 19.22 -6.87
C GLY A 92 -19.52 18.31 -6.15
N ILE A 93 -18.71 17.52 -6.87
CA ILE A 93 -17.63 16.71 -6.27
C ILE A 93 -16.32 17.50 -6.38
N ASP A 94 -15.73 17.87 -5.24
CA ASP A 94 -14.45 18.58 -5.21
C ASP A 94 -13.24 17.62 -5.28
N PRO A 95 -12.45 17.64 -6.38
CA PRO A 95 -11.26 16.81 -6.52
C PRO A 95 -10.14 17.11 -5.51
N ASN A 96 -10.23 18.24 -4.79
CA ASN A 96 -9.21 18.70 -3.85
C ASN A 96 -9.39 18.15 -2.45
N THR A 97 -10.61 17.79 -2.05
CA THR A 97 -10.93 17.31 -0.70
C THR A 97 -11.25 15.83 -0.66
N ASP A 98 -11.66 15.23 -1.78
CA ASP A 98 -12.05 13.83 -1.85
C ASP A 98 -11.08 13.02 -2.71
N SER A 99 -10.24 12.18 -2.10
CA SER A 99 -9.31 11.31 -2.83
C SER A 99 -9.99 10.27 -3.75
N THR A 100 -11.29 10.04 -3.58
CA THR A 100 -12.11 9.11 -4.38
C THR A 100 -12.96 9.82 -5.45
N TRP A 101 -12.78 11.14 -5.61
CA TRP A 101 -13.59 12.01 -6.47
C TRP A 101 -13.85 11.42 -7.86
N ILE A 102 -12.82 10.85 -8.49
CA ILE A 102 -12.90 10.39 -9.88
C ILE A 102 -13.75 9.12 -10.01
N SER A 103 -13.72 8.26 -9.00
CA SER A 103 -14.55 7.05 -8.97
C SER A 103 -16.01 7.39 -8.68
N LYS A 104 -16.26 8.28 -7.72
CA LYS A 104 -17.59 8.81 -7.42
C LYS A 104 -18.20 9.50 -8.64
N THR A 105 -17.41 10.33 -9.33
CA THR A 105 -17.83 10.99 -10.57
C THR A 105 -18.21 9.97 -11.64
N ALA A 106 -17.37 8.95 -11.87
CA ALA A 106 -17.66 7.89 -12.84
C ALA A 106 -18.97 7.18 -12.56
N LYS A 107 -19.27 6.84 -11.29
CA LYS A 107 -20.54 6.23 -10.89
C LYS A 107 -21.72 7.18 -11.07
N ALA A 108 -21.60 8.41 -10.59
CA ALA A 108 -22.67 9.40 -10.61
C ALA A 108 -23.12 9.77 -12.03
N ILE A 109 -22.20 9.84 -13.00
CA ILE A 109 -22.54 10.20 -14.38
C ILE A 109 -22.84 8.98 -15.27
N HIS A 110 -22.70 7.76 -14.75
CA HIS A 110 -22.90 6.56 -15.55
C HIS A 110 -24.39 6.38 -15.88
N PRO A 111 -24.80 6.41 -17.16
CA PRO A 111 -26.21 6.56 -17.51
C PRO A 111 -27.06 5.31 -17.24
N PHE A 112 -26.43 4.13 -17.17
CA PHE A 112 -27.18 2.87 -17.09
C PHE A 112 -27.04 2.13 -15.75
N GLY A 113 -26.10 2.52 -14.89
CA GLY A 113 -25.74 1.71 -13.69
C GLY A 113 -25.20 0.29 -13.96
N ILE A 114 -25.32 -0.24 -15.17
CA ILE A 114 -24.86 -1.56 -15.61
C ILE A 114 -23.92 -1.43 -16.80
N LYS A 115 -23.02 -2.41 -16.95
CA LYS A 115 -22.07 -2.45 -18.05
C LYS A 115 -21.85 -3.88 -18.53
N PRO A 116 -21.85 -4.15 -19.85
CA PRO A 116 -21.44 -5.44 -20.42
C PRO A 116 -19.92 -5.67 -20.36
N CYS A 117 -19.51 -6.93 -20.20
CA CYS A 117 -18.11 -7.33 -20.25
C CYS A 117 -17.59 -7.30 -21.70
N LYS A 118 -16.42 -6.67 -21.94
CA LYS A 118 -15.78 -6.67 -23.27
C LYS A 118 -15.49 -8.08 -23.80
N THR A 119 -15.29 -9.07 -22.93
CA THR A 119 -14.98 -10.45 -23.36
C THR A 119 -16.24 -11.27 -23.64
N CYS A 120 -17.12 -11.42 -22.64
CA CYS A 120 -18.26 -12.34 -22.73
C CYS A 120 -19.63 -11.67 -22.89
N GLY A 121 -19.70 -10.34 -22.89
CA GLY A 121 -20.96 -9.60 -23.00
C GLY A 121 -21.77 -9.52 -21.71
N LYS A 122 -21.53 -10.37 -20.70
CA LYS A 122 -22.32 -10.39 -19.45
C LYS A 122 -22.38 -9.00 -18.80
N GLU A 123 -23.60 -8.49 -18.64
CA GLU A 123 -23.89 -7.25 -17.95
C GLU A 123 -23.81 -7.44 -16.45
N LEU A 124 -23.09 -6.55 -15.78
CA LEU A 124 -23.05 -6.49 -14.33
C LEU A 124 -23.19 -5.03 -13.88
N GLU A 125 -23.73 -4.83 -12.69
CA GLU A 125 -23.84 -3.52 -12.06
C GLU A 125 -22.47 -2.94 -11.72
N ILE A 126 -22.34 -1.62 -11.87
CA ILE A 126 -21.17 -0.88 -11.39
C ILE A 126 -21.23 -0.65 -9.86
N ALA A 127 -22.40 -0.85 -9.27
CA ALA A 127 -22.66 -0.77 -7.83
C ALA A 127 -22.05 -1.97 -7.09
N TYR A 128 -21.80 -1.81 -5.79
CA TYR A 128 -21.22 -2.84 -4.93
C TYR A 128 -22.27 -3.89 -4.56
N ALA A 129 -22.73 -4.64 -5.56
CA ALA A 129 -23.86 -5.55 -5.44
C ALA A 129 -23.46 -7.03 -5.38
N TYR A 130 -22.19 -7.36 -5.64
CA TYR A 130 -21.74 -8.75 -5.76
C TYR A 130 -20.94 -9.20 -4.53
N PRO A 131 -21.30 -10.32 -3.89
CA PRO A 131 -20.52 -10.92 -2.81
C PRO A 131 -19.05 -11.15 -3.17
N ASN A 132 -18.19 -11.03 -2.17
CA ASN A 132 -16.76 -11.34 -2.29
C ASN A 132 -16.32 -12.39 -1.25
N GLU A 133 -15.05 -12.78 -1.31
CA GLU A 133 -14.50 -13.81 -0.41
C GLU A 133 -14.64 -13.48 1.09
N HIS A 134 -14.76 -12.21 1.48
CA HIS A 134 -15.02 -11.87 2.88
C HIS A 134 -16.42 -12.31 3.32
N LEU A 135 -17.44 -12.05 2.49
CA LEU A 135 -18.80 -12.49 2.75
C LEU A 135 -18.90 -14.02 2.65
N PHE A 136 -18.30 -14.63 1.63
CA PHE A 136 -18.29 -16.08 1.47
C PHE A 136 -17.63 -16.79 2.66
N THR A 137 -16.51 -16.27 3.16
CA THR A 137 -15.85 -16.83 4.35
C THR A 137 -16.76 -16.78 5.58
N ARG A 138 -17.63 -15.78 5.71
CA ARG A 138 -18.59 -15.69 6.82
C ARG A 138 -19.75 -16.67 6.63
N ILE A 139 -20.28 -16.77 5.42
CA ILE A 139 -21.36 -17.70 5.06
C ILE A 139 -20.92 -19.15 5.30
N ARG A 140 -19.73 -19.54 4.80
CA ARG A 140 -19.17 -20.90 4.97
C ARG A 140 -18.89 -21.28 6.43
N LYS A 141 -18.86 -20.32 7.36
CA LYS A 141 -18.69 -20.58 8.80
C LYS A 141 -20.00 -20.87 9.51
N LEU A 142 -21.14 -20.67 8.86
CA LEU A 142 -22.43 -20.99 9.44
C LEU A 142 -22.58 -22.51 9.50
N PRO A 143 -22.92 -23.09 10.67
CA PRO A 143 -22.83 -24.53 10.90
C PRO A 143 -23.84 -25.36 10.11
N TYR A 144 -24.80 -24.71 9.44
CA TYR A 144 -25.85 -25.33 8.65
C TYR A 144 -25.69 -25.12 7.15
N ILE A 145 -24.63 -24.44 6.72
CA ILE A 145 -24.28 -24.28 5.31
C ILE A 145 -23.15 -25.25 5.00
N ASP A 146 -23.44 -26.23 4.15
CA ASP A 146 -22.48 -27.23 3.71
C ASP A 146 -21.85 -26.85 2.35
N GLU A 147 -20.89 -27.66 1.90
CA GLU A 147 -20.15 -27.46 0.65
C GLU A 147 -21.03 -27.57 -0.61
N THR A 148 -22.25 -28.10 -0.50
CA THR A 148 -23.19 -28.20 -1.64
C THR A 148 -23.89 -26.87 -1.92
N PHE A 149 -23.80 -25.89 -1.03
CA PHE A 149 -24.30 -24.54 -1.31
C PHE A 149 -23.26 -23.74 -2.11
N GLU A 150 -23.41 -23.73 -3.43
CA GLU A 150 -22.51 -23.00 -4.31
C GLU A 150 -22.61 -21.48 -4.12
N LEU A 151 -21.45 -20.84 -4.06
CA LEU A 151 -21.31 -19.39 -3.94
C LEU A 151 -20.64 -18.84 -5.19
N SER A 152 -21.25 -17.81 -5.79
CA SER A 152 -20.80 -17.25 -7.06
C SER A 152 -20.42 -15.78 -6.92
N GLU A 153 -19.20 -15.44 -7.36
CA GLU A 153 -18.72 -14.05 -7.35
C GLU A 153 -19.49 -13.13 -8.32
N ILE A 154 -20.35 -13.67 -9.17
CA ILE A 154 -21.11 -12.91 -10.19
C ILE A 154 -22.62 -12.99 -9.99
N GLU A 155 -23.05 -13.49 -8.83
CA GLU A 155 -24.44 -13.50 -8.36
C GLU A 155 -24.72 -12.22 -7.58
N HIS A 156 -25.87 -11.57 -7.82
CA HIS A 156 -26.25 -10.37 -7.08
C HIS A 156 -26.55 -10.74 -5.62
N VAL A 157 -26.24 -9.87 -4.66
CA VAL A 157 -26.41 -10.17 -3.22
C VAL A 157 -27.86 -10.48 -2.85
N CYS A 158 -28.83 -9.85 -3.50
CA CYS A 158 -30.26 -10.14 -3.31
C CYS A 158 -30.64 -11.52 -3.89
N ASP A 159 -30.05 -11.95 -5.01
CA ASP A 159 -30.28 -13.30 -5.55
C ASP A 159 -29.69 -14.35 -4.61
N LEU A 160 -28.50 -14.08 -4.06
CA LEU A 160 -27.90 -14.92 -3.03
C LEU A 160 -28.78 -14.99 -1.79
N LEU A 161 -29.35 -13.87 -1.33
CA LEU A 161 -30.27 -13.83 -0.21
C LEU A 161 -31.51 -14.68 -0.50
N ALA A 162 -32.09 -14.58 -1.70
CA ALA A 162 -33.26 -15.38 -2.08
C ALA A 162 -32.96 -16.88 -2.01
N ARG A 163 -31.81 -17.34 -2.52
CA ARG A 163 -31.42 -18.75 -2.41
C ARG A 163 -31.14 -19.18 -0.98
N LEU A 164 -30.58 -18.31 -0.15
CA LEU A 164 -30.34 -18.59 1.27
C LEU A 164 -31.66 -18.71 2.03
N ASP A 165 -32.61 -17.81 1.77
CA ASP A 165 -33.96 -17.85 2.33
C ASP A 165 -34.72 -19.11 1.88
N GLU A 166 -34.76 -19.39 0.59
CA GLU A 166 -35.42 -20.58 0.03
C GLU A 166 -34.90 -21.88 0.66
N ARG A 167 -33.59 -21.97 0.88
CA ARG A 167 -32.96 -23.20 1.37
C ARG A 167 -32.95 -23.33 2.90
N PHE A 168 -32.79 -22.22 3.62
CA PHE A 168 -32.54 -22.25 5.07
C PHE A 168 -33.62 -21.53 5.91
N GLY A 169 -34.56 -20.84 5.26
CA GLY A 169 -35.72 -20.20 5.87
C GLY A 169 -35.36 -19.20 6.96
N SER A 170 -36.21 -19.12 8.00
CA SER A 170 -36.10 -18.12 9.09
C SER A 170 -34.73 -18.08 9.77
N LYS A 171 -33.96 -19.16 9.73
CA LYS A 171 -32.65 -19.28 10.37
C LYS A 171 -31.62 -18.30 9.82
N ILE A 172 -31.64 -18.00 8.51
CA ILE A 172 -30.63 -17.12 7.92
C ILE A 172 -30.73 -15.71 8.50
N TYR A 173 -31.95 -15.22 8.76
CA TYR A 173 -32.20 -13.86 9.22
C TYR A 173 -31.59 -13.55 10.59
N GLU A 174 -31.42 -14.56 11.44
CA GLU A 174 -30.72 -14.42 12.73
C GLU A 174 -29.22 -14.14 12.54
N ASP A 175 -28.64 -14.59 11.42
CA ASP A 175 -27.23 -14.45 11.10
C ASP A 175 -26.92 -13.28 10.15
N LEU A 176 -27.89 -12.83 9.33
CA LEU A 176 -27.70 -11.71 8.39
C LEU A 176 -27.08 -10.45 9.03
N PRO A 177 -27.47 -10.02 10.26
CA PRO A 177 -26.81 -8.88 10.91
C PRO A 177 -25.31 -9.09 11.10
N LYS A 178 -24.88 -10.30 11.48
CA LYS A 178 -23.45 -10.62 11.66
C LYS A 178 -22.73 -10.78 10.33
N LEU A 179 -23.40 -11.33 9.32
CA LEU A 179 -22.85 -11.51 7.98
C LEU A 179 -22.54 -10.16 7.33
N PHE A 180 -23.43 -9.18 7.46
CA PHE A 180 -23.33 -7.88 6.79
C PHE A 180 -22.74 -6.76 7.66
N ALA A 181 -22.62 -6.92 8.98
CA ALA A 181 -21.97 -5.92 9.83
C ALA A 181 -20.51 -5.66 9.44
N THR A 182 -20.13 -4.37 9.41
CA THR A 182 -18.74 -3.94 9.20
C THR A 182 -18.34 -2.90 10.25
N THR A 183 -17.06 -2.50 10.27
CA THR A 183 -16.58 -1.45 11.17
C THR A 183 -17.25 -0.09 10.94
N SER A 184 -17.82 0.13 9.74
CA SER A 184 -18.45 1.39 9.34
C SER A 184 -19.97 1.29 9.15
N ILE A 185 -20.53 0.08 9.21
CA ILE A 185 -21.96 -0.17 8.95
C ILE A 185 -22.50 -1.04 10.07
N THR A 186 -23.41 -0.46 10.85
CA THR A 186 -24.21 -1.16 11.84
C THR A 186 -25.53 -1.53 11.19
N ILE A 187 -25.97 -2.77 11.37
CA ILE A 187 -27.23 -3.25 10.83
C ILE A 187 -28.36 -2.84 11.78
N PRO A 188 -29.40 -2.13 11.31
CA PRO A 188 -30.54 -1.77 12.14
C PRO A 188 -31.36 -3.01 12.51
N PRO A 189 -32.26 -2.93 13.51
CA PRO A 189 -33.27 -3.95 13.73
C PRO A 189 -34.16 -4.04 12.48
N LEU A 190 -34.18 -5.21 11.84
CA LEU A 190 -34.98 -5.50 10.65
C LEU A 190 -35.92 -6.68 10.96
N ALA A 191 -37.06 -6.71 10.28
CA ALA A 191 -37.94 -7.88 10.33
C ALA A 191 -37.27 -9.08 9.62
N ASN A 192 -37.61 -10.29 10.06
CA ASN A 192 -37.01 -11.54 9.58
C ASN A 192 -37.76 -12.06 8.35
N ASP A 193 -37.79 -11.25 7.29
CA ASP A 193 -38.42 -11.56 6.01
C ASP A 193 -37.60 -11.04 4.83
N PHE A 194 -37.81 -11.69 3.68
CA PHE A 194 -37.03 -11.45 2.47
C PHE A 194 -37.17 -10.02 1.98
N ASP A 195 -38.41 -9.52 1.86
CA ASP A 195 -38.70 -8.20 1.30
C ASP A 195 -38.03 -7.07 2.11
N THR A 196 -38.08 -7.15 3.44
CA THR A 196 -37.44 -6.16 4.32
C THR A 196 -35.93 -6.14 4.12
N TRP A 197 -35.30 -7.32 4.05
CA TRP A 197 -33.86 -7.43 3.85
C TRP A 197 -33.42 -7.07 2.44
N GLU A 198 -34.19 -7.45 1.42
CA GLU A 198 -33.92 -7.08 0.03
C GLU A 198 -33.94 -5.55 -0.11
N ASN A 199 -34.99 -4.89 0.40
CA ASN A 199 -35.11 -3.43 0.35
C ASN A 199 -33.96 -2.76 1.11
N PHE A 200 -33.63 -3.24 2.32
CA PHE A 200 -32.48 -2.73 3.06
C PHE A 200 -31.16 -2.88 2.27
N LEU A 201 -30.94 -4.04 1.64
CA LEU A 201 -29.74 -4.29 0.85
C LEU A 201 -29.65 -3.32 -0.34
N ARG A 202 -30.75 -3.13 -1.08
CA ARG A 202 -30.80 -2.28 -2.27
C ARG A 202 -30.69 -0.79 -1.96
N ASP A 203 -31.46 -0.31 -0.99
CA ASP A 203 -31.66 1.12 -0.78
C ASP A 203 -30.68 1.72 0.23
N VAL A 204 -30.12 0.89 1.12
CA VAL A 204 -29.28 1.36 2.23
C VAL A 204 -27.89 0.73 2.20
N TYR A 205 -27.78 -0.58 2.05
CA TYR A 205 -26.50 -1.28 2.21
C TYR A 205 -25.59 -1.14 0.99
N ILE A 206 -26.06 -1.45 -0.22
CA ILE A 206 -25.29 -1.35 -1.47
C ILE A 206 -24.79 0.08 -1.74
N PRO A 207 -25.60 1.16 -1.55
CA PRO A 207 -25.17 2.54 -1.75
C PRO A 207 -24.02 2.98 -0.84
N GLN A 208 -23.82 2.31 0.31
CA GLN A 208 -22.69 2.58 1.22
C GLN A 208 -21.36 1.94 0.76
N GLU A 209 -21.36 1.20 -0.36
CA GLU A 209 -20.18 0.54 -0.93
C GLU A 209 -19.43 -0.38 0.07
N PRO A 210 -20.14 -1.34 0.68
CA PRO A 210 -19.64 -2.11 1.81
C PRO A 210 -18.49 -3.02 1.37
N ARG A 211 -17.47 -3.17 2.23
CA ARG A 211 -16.33 -4.06 1.99
C ARG A 211 -16.68 -5.55 1.82
N MET A 212 -17.89 -5.96 2.19
CA MET A 212 -18.40 -7.33 2.01
C MET A 212 -18.83 -7.61 0.57
N LEU A 213 -19.09 -6.55 -0.21
CA LEU A 213 -19.50 -6.63 -1.59
C LEU A 213 -18.43 -6.02 -2.50
N SER A 214 -18.65 -6.15 -3.80
CA SER A 214 -17.74 -5.67 -4.83
C SER A 214 -18.55 -5.25 -6.05
N PRO A 215 -18.02 -4.31 -6.85
CA PRO A 215 -18.69 -3.92 -8.06
C PRO A 215 -18.49 -4.96 -9.16
N GLY A 216 -19.49 -5.08 -10.03
CA GLY A 216 -19.43 -5.93 -11.21
C GLY A 216 -18.42 -5.42 -12.23
N ALA A 217 -18.26 -4.10 -12.34
CA ALA A 217 -17.19 -3.45 -13.08
C ALA A 217 -16.42 -2.48 -12.18
N MET A 218 -15.11 -2.69 -12.06
CA MET A 218 -14.26 -1.83 -11.24
C MET A 218 -14.02 -0.48 -11.89
N SER A 219 -14.09 0.60 -11.11
CA SER A 219 -13.74 1.94 -11.59
C SER A 219 -12.29 2.00 -12.07
N ASN A 220 -12.06 2.56 -13.26
CA ASN A 220 -10.75 2.75 -13.86
C ASN A 220 -10.64 4.04 -14.71
N PRO A 221 -11.07 5.22 -14.23
CA PRO A 221 -10.82 6.49 -14.90
C PRO A 221 -9.39 6.98 -14.61
N PRO A 222 -8.78 7.78 -15.50
CA PRO A 222 -9.24 8.20 -16.83
C PRO A 222 -8.91 7.17 -17.93
N ASP A 223 -8.35 6.03 -17.54
CA ASP A 223 -7.84 4.96 -18.38
C ASP A 223 -8.89 4.33 -19.31
N ARG A 224 -10.18 4.43 -18.94
CA ARG A 224 -11.34 3.93 -19.68
C ARG A 224 -12.33 5.06 -19.91
N PHE A 225 -12.96 5.07 -21.08
CA PHE A 225 -13.85 6.14 -21.53
C PHE A 225 -15.04 6.34 -20.57
N ASP A 226 -15.73 5.26 -20.22
CA ASP A 226 -16.86 5.23 -19.28
C ASP A 226 -16.43 5.29 -17.80
N GLY A 227 -15.13 5.30 -17.53
CA GLY A 227 -14.59 5.25 -16.18
C GLY A 227 -14.62 3.88 -15.52
N PHE A 228 -14.89 2.79 -16.25
CA PHE A 228 -14.92 1.42 -15.71
C PHE A 228 -14.06 0.45 -16.51
N HIS A 229 -13.54 -0.56 -15.84
CA HIS A 229 -12.68 -1.56 -16.46
C HIS A 229 -13.41 -2.27 -17.61
N SER A 230 -12.70 -2.49 -18.72
CA SER A 230 -13.30 -3.12 -19.91
C SER A 230 -13.82 -4.53 -19.62
N PHE A 231 -13.12 -5.26 -18.73
CA PHE A 231 -13.51 -6.58 -18.25
C PHE A 231 -14.21 -6.48 -16.90
N ASN A 232 -15.39 -7.07 -16.83
CA ASN A 232 -16.17 -7.19 -15.61
C ASN A 232 -15.65 -8.35 -14.75
N ARG A 233 -16.17 -8.47 -13.52
CA ARG A 233 -15.81 -9.51 -12.54
C ARG A 233 -15.84 -10.94 -13.12
N CYS A 234 -16.73 -11.22 -14.06
CA CYS A 234 -16.85 -12.51 -14.74
C CYS A 234 -15.62 -12.96 -15.56
N CYS A 235 -14.81 -12.04 -16.09
CA CYS A 235 -13.64 -12.38 -16.92
C CYS A 235 -12.35 -11.66 -16.52
N ARG A 236 -12.42 -10.71 -15.58
CA ARG A 236 -11.27 -9.87 -15.25
C ARG A 236 -10.09 -10.67 -14.73
N ALA A 237 -10.33 -11.63 -13.83
CA ALA A 237 -9.26 -12.43 -13.23
C ALA A 237 -8.47 -13.27 -14.25
N THR A 238 -9.09 -13.65 -15.37
CA THR A 238 -8.48 -14.51 -16.40
C THR A 238 -7.90 -13.72 -17.57
N VAL A 239 -8.47 -12.56 -17.89
CA VAL A 239 -8.10 -11.78 -19.09
C VAL A 239 -7.16 -10.59 -18.77
N ASP A 240 -7.15 -10.09 -17.53
CA ASP A 240 -6.27 -8.98 -17.11
C ASP A 240 -4.84 -9.48 -16.78
N THR A 241 -4.05 -9.77 -17.81
CA THR A 241 -2.70 -10.36 -17.70
C THR A 241 -1.67 -9.47 -17.00
N GLY A 242 -1.95 -8.17 -16.86
CA GLY A 242 -1.07 -7.23 -16.15
C GLY A 242 -1.15 -7.30 -14.62
N ARG A 243 -2.15 -8.02 -14.08
CA ARG A 243 -2.41 -8.12 -12.64
C ARG A 243 -2.85 -9.54 -12.23
N SER A 244 -2.08 -10.56 -12.61
CA SER A 244 -2.30 -11.90 -12.05
C SER A 244 -2.14 -11.89 -10.53
N LYS A 245 -2.84 -12.80 -9.83
CA LYS A 245 -2.74 -12.93 -8.36
C LYS A 245 -1.29 -13.18 -7.94
N GLU A 246 -0.56 -13.95 -8.75
CA GLU A 246 0.84 -14.31 -8.59
C GLU A 246 1.74 -13.07 -8.69
N ASN A 247 1.53 -12.23 -9.70
CA ASN A 247 2.30 -11.00 -9.87
C ASN A 247 2.06 -10.04 -8.71
N LEU A 248 0.80 -9.88 -8.25
CA LEU A 248 0.45 -9.01 -7.13
C LEU A 248 1.06 -9.46 -5.79
N LYS A 249 1.20 -10.78 -5.57
CA LYS A 249 1.85 -11.31 -4.36
C LYS A 249 3.32 -10.88 -4.22
N SER A 250 4.00 -10.65 -5.34
CA SER A 250 5.41 -10.24 -5.36
C SER A 250 5.64 -8.75 -5.08
N TYR A 251 4.63 -7.90 -5.24
CA TYR A 251 4.70 -6.46 -4.95
C TYR A 251 4.43 -6.19 -3.47
N VAL A 252 5.41 -6.52 -2.63
CA VAL A 252 5.36 -6.24 -1.19
C VAL A 252 6.28 -5.06 -0.89
N THR A 253 5.81 -4.14 -0.05
CA THR A 253 6.61 -3.06 0.49
C THR A 253 6.28 -2.92 1.96
N ASP A 254 7.26 -3.08 2.84
CA ASP A 254 7.06 -2.81 4.25
C ASP A 254 7.24 -1.32 4.54
N ARG A 255 6.13 -0.59 4.58
CA ARG A 255 6.14 0.85 4.82
C ARG A 255 6.78 1.27 6.15
N ARG A 256 6.90 0.35 7.13
CA ARG A 256 7.46 0.66 8.46
C ARG A 256 8.90 1.16 8.36
N VAL A 257 9.65 0.74 7.35
CA VAL A 257 11.01 1.23 7.11
C VAL A 257 11.03 2.74 6.86
N PHE A 258 10.00 3.27 6.21
CA PHE A 258 9.82 4.69 5.94
C PHE A 258 9.21 5.41 7.13
N GLU A 259 8.25 4.78 7.83
CA GLU A 259 7.56 5.38 8.98
C GLU A 259 8.47 5.60 10.19
N TYR A 260 9.45 4.70 10.38
CA TYR A 260 10.40 4.76 11.49
C TYR A 260 11.79 5.22 11.08
N TRP A 261 11.97 5.65 9.82
CA TRP A 261 13.22 6.24 9.33
C TRP A 261 14.45 5.39 9.65
N VAL A 262 14.34 4.08 9.42
CA VAL A 262 15.42 3.11 9.71
C VAL A 262 16.31 2.89 8.49
N ASP A 263 17.54 2.46 8.77
CA ASP A 263 18.53 2.10 7.75
C ASP A 263 18.22 0.75 7.09
N GLY A 264 18.97 0.42 6.04
CA GLY A 264 18.95 -0.90 5.38
C GLY A 264 18.55 -0.87 3.90
N ASP A 265 18.88 -1.96 3.21
CA ASP A 265 18.52 -2.16 1.80
C ASP A 265 17.07 -2.64 1.68
N TRP A 266 16.17 -1.68 1.86
CA TRP A 266 14.73 -1.89 1.83
C TRP A 266 14.23 -2.50 0.50
N VAL A 267 14.91 -2.24 -0.62
CA VAL A 267 14.54 -2.84 -1.91
C VAL A 267 14.88 -4.32 -1.92
N ALA A 268 16.07 -4.70 -1.45
CA ALA A 268 16.43 -6.10 -1.30
C ALA A 268 15.48 -6.81 -0.32
N ALA A 269 15.22 -6.21 0.85
CA ALA A 269 14.33 -6.79 1.84
C ALA A 269 12.89 -6.96 1.30
N ASP A 270 12.34 -5.95 0.65
CA ASP A 270 11.04 -6.01 -0.02
C ASP A 270 10.99 -7.08 -1.13
N ARG A 271 12.06 -7.20 -1.92
CA ARG A 271 12.17 -8.21 -2.96
C ARG A 271 12.17 -9.62 -2.37
N LEU A 272 12.93 -9.86 -1.31
CA LEU A 272 12.98 -11.16 -0.64
C LEU A 272 11.64 -11.49 0.05
N MET A 273 10.96 -10.52 0.66
CA MET A 273 9.59 -10.74 1.16
C MET A 273 8.64 -11.14 0.02
N GLY A 274 8.78 -10.51 -1.15
CA GLY A 274 8.06 -10.90 -2.36
C GLY A 274 8.36 -12.34 -2.78
N GLN A 275 9.63 -12.76 -2.72
CA GLN A 275 10.04 -14.15 -2.98
C GLN A 275 9.38 -15.11 -1.98
N VAL A 276 9.38 -14.81 -0.68
CA VAL A 276 8.70 -15.65 0.33
C VAL A 276 7.23 -15.90 0.01
N ARG A 277 6.54 -14.94 -0.61
CA ARG A 277 5.11 -15.06 -0.95
C ARG A 277 4.81 -15.76 -2.28
N SER A 278 5.79 -15.85 -3.17
CA SER A 278 5.56 -16.22 -4.58
C SER A 278 6.46 -17.33 -5.10
N ASN A 279 7.60 -17.59 -4.46
CA ASN A 279 8.55 -18.60 -4.87
C ASN A 279 8.19 -19.95 -4.23
N PRO A 280 8.02 -21.03 -5.03
CA PRO A 280 7.68 -22.36 -4.54
C PRO A 280 8.60 -22.92 -3.46
N ILE A 281 9.87 -22.47 -3.39
CA ILE A 281 10.83 -22.87 -2.35
C ILE A 281 10.25 -22.64 -0.94
N PHE A 282 9.44 -21.60 -0.73
CA PHE A 282 8.90 -21.24 0.59
C PHE A 282 7.48 -21.78 0.84
N GLU A 283 6.79 -22.28 -0.18
CA GLU A 283 5.37 -22.59 -0.10
C GLU A 283 5.08 -23.74 0.88
N GLN A 284 5.98 -24.72 0.92
CA GLN A 284 5.87 -25.92 1.75
C GLN A 284 6.61 -25.82 3.08
N GLU A 285 7.24 -24.69 3.38
CA GLU A 285 8.02 -24.52 4.61
C GLU A 285 7.12 -24.47 5.84
N ASN A 286 7.53 -25.20 6.87
CA ASN A 286 6.85 -25.20 8.16
C ASN A 286 7.14 -23.90 8.92
N CYS A 287 6.20 -23.52 9.76
CA CYS A 287 6.37 -22.41 10.69
C CYS A 287 7.51 -22.71 11.66
N PHE A 288 8.33 -21.72 12.00
CA PHE A 288 9.33 -21.88 13.05
C PHE A 288 8.73 -22.34 14.39
N ASN A 289 7.49 -21.92 14.70
CA ASN A 289 6.79 -22.32 15.92
C ASN A 289 5.98 -23.62 15.79
N ASP A 290 6.11 -24.37 14.68
CA ASP A 290 5.34 -25.61 14.47
C ASP A 290 5.61 -26.67 15.55
N VAL A 291 6.83 -26.65 16.12
CA VAL A 291 7.23 -27.52 17.24
C VAL A 291 6.42 -27.30 18.53
N GLN A 292 5.70 -26.18 18.65
CA GLN A 292 4.90 -25.85 19.83
C GLN A 292 3.47 -26.44 19.76
N GLY A 293 3.16 -27.20 18.70
CA GLY A 293 1.82 -27.73 18.45
C GLY A 293 0.84 -26.67 17.96
N GLY A 294 -0.41 -27.07 17.76
CA GLY A 294 -1.47 -26.21 17.19
C GLY A 294 -1.48 -26.17 15.66
N VAL A 295 -2.41 -25.39 15.10
CA VAL A 295 -2.60 -25.29 13.64
C VAL A 295 -1.73 -24.17 13.07
N HIS A 296 -0.72 -24.53 12.28
CA HIS A 296 0.18 -23.59 11.60
C HIS A 296 -0.08 -23.56 10.10
N PRO A 297 -0.94 -22.65 9.60
CA PRO A 297 -1.28 -22.62 8.18
C PRO A 297 -0.10 -22.19 7.30
N LYS A 298 0.06 -22.89 6.19
CA LYS A 298 0.98 -22.55 5.09
C LYS A 298 0.27 -21.71 4.00
N PRO A 299 1.01 -20.98 3.16
CA PRO A 299 2.45 -20.73 3.23
C PRO A 299 2.80 -19.78 4.39
N CYS A 300 4.03 -19.91 4.89
CA CYS A 300 4.57 -19.00 5.90
C CYS A 300 4.77 -17.59 5.34
N GLN A 301 4.80 -16.60 6.23
CA GLN A 301 5.09 -15.20 5.94
C GLN A 301 6.52 -14.88 6.36
N ALA A 302 7.11 -13.91 5.68
CA ALA A 302 8.37 -13.30 6.06
C ALA A 302 8.18 -12.46 7.33
N ASP A 303 8.78 -12.88 8.43
CA ASP A 303 8.84 -12.15 9.69
C ASP A 303 10.23 -11.54 9.91
N HIS A 304 10.27 -10.31 10.41
CA HIS A 304 11.51 -9.60 10.68
C HIS A 304 12.23 -10.16 11.91
N ILE A 305 13.53 -10.39 11.76
CA ILE A 305 14.44 -10.73 12.86
C ILE A 305 15.07 -9.42 13.32
N GLY A 306 14.65 -8.95 14.50
CA GLY A 306 14.85 -7.55 14.87
C GLY A 306 13.74 -6.69 14.28
N PRO A 307 12.72 -6.29 15.07
CA PRO A 307 11.61 -5.50 14.55
C PRO A 307 12.05 -4.12 14.05
N ILE A 308 11.68 -3.74 12.82
CA ILE A 308 11.92 -2.39 12.25
C ILE A 308 11.46 -1.29 13.22
N SER A 309 10.31 -1.51 13.86
CA SER A 309 9.76 -0.56 14.82
C SER A 309 10.64 -0.34 16.06
N LEU A 310 11.72 -1.09 16.25
CA LEU A 310 12.69 -0.90 17.35
C LEU A 310 14.03 -0.34 16.84
N GLY A 311 14.12 0.04 15.57
CA GLY A 311 15.33 0.62 14.97
C GLY A 311 16.24 -0.37 14.26
N PHE A 312 15.87 -1.67 14.20
CA PHE A 312 16.59 -2.65 13.38
C PHE A 312 16.47 -2.33 11.89
N THR A 313 17.53 -2.64 11.14
CA THR A 313 17.60 -2.34 9.71
C THR A 313 16.62 -3.20 8.91
N HIS A 314 16.05 -2.67 7.83
CA HIS A 314 15.24 -3.47 6.90
C HIS A 314 16.16 -4.29 6.00
N ARG A 315 16.59 -5.43 6.53
CA ARG A 315 17.56 -6.34 5.89
C ARG A 315 16.87 -7.52 5.20
N PRO A 316 17.43 -8.04 4.09
CA PRO A 316 16.89 -9.20 3.41
C PRO A 316 17.23 -10.49 4.17
N GLN A 317 16.68 -10.69 5.37
CA GLN A 317 16.71 -11.99 6.05
C GLN A 317 15.50 -12.10 6.96
N PHE A 318 14.71 -13.16 6.77
CA PHE A 318 13.43 -13.34 7.44
C PHE A 318 13.30 -14.71 8.09
N GLN A 319 12.57 -14.72 9.20
CA GLN A 319 12.06 -15.94 9.82
C GLN A 319 10.72 -16.30 9.15
N LEU A 320 10.54 -17.57 8.81
CA LEU A 320 9.28 -18.08 8.27
C LEU A 320 8.32 -18.39 9.42
N LEU A 321 7.25 -17.61 9.52
CA LEU A 321 6.18 -17.79 10.50
C LEU A 321 4.82 -17.91 9.82
N CYS A 322 3.95 -18.81 10.30
CA CYS A 322 2.55 -18.82 9.86
C CYS A 322 1.87 -17.48 10.21
N LYS A 323 0.77 -17.17 9.54
CA LYS A 323 0.06 -15.89 9.71
C LYS A 323 -0.29 -15.59 11.17
N THR A 324 -0.72 -16.60 11.93
CA THR A 324 -1.09 -16.47 13.35
C THR A 324 0.13 -16.14 14.21
N CYS A 325 1.22 -16.87 14.04
CA CYS A 325 2.47 -16.66 14.78
C CYS A 325 3.12 -15.30 14.46
N ASN A 326 3.13 -14.89 13.19
CA ASN A 326 3.63 -13.58 12.77
C ASN A 326 2.81 -12.45 13.44
N SER A 327 1.48 -12.53 13.34
CA SER A 327 0.59 -11.54 13.98
C SER A 327 0.74 -11.53 15.50
N GLY A 328 0.95 -12.69 16.13
CA GLY A 328 1.15 -12.81 17.57
C GLY A 328 2.49 -12.25 18.06
N LYS A 329 3.56 -12.44 17.28
CA LYS A 329 4.89 -11.88 17.59
C LYS A 329 4.88 -10.35 17.53
N ASN A 330 4.25 -9.76 16.52
CA ASN A 330 4.16 -8.30 16.32
C ASN A 330 5.55 -7.62 16.36
N ASN A 331 5.86 -6.82 17.38
CA ASN A 331 7.16 -6.17 17.57
C ASN A 331 7.96 -6.78 18.72
N ARG A 332 7.60 -7.98 19.19
CA ARG A 332 8.33 -8.71 20.22
C ARG A 332 9.60 -9.29 19.61
N MET A 333 10.71 -9.09 20.30
CA MET A 333 11.99 -9.72 20.00
C MET A 333 12.25 -10.84 20.99
N TYR A 334 12.76 -11.97 20.51
CA TYR A 334 13.14 -13.12 21.34
C TYR A 334 14.66 -13.17 21.58
N ALA A 335 15.10 -13.90 22.62
CA ALA A 335 16.52 -14.14 22.85
C ALA A 335 17.20 -14.90 21.69
N SER A 336 16.46 -15.75 20.96
CA SER A 336 16.93 -16.37 19.72
C SER A 336 17.19 -15.35 18.61
N ASP A 337 16.30 -14.36 18.44
CA ASP A 337 16.48 -13.28 17.47
C ASP A 337 17.76 -12.50 17.78
N VAL A 338 17.99 -12.14 19.05
CA VAL A 338 19.19 -11.40 19.48
C VAL A 338 20.47 -12.19 19.21
N ARG A 339 20.49 -13.50 19.56
CA ARG A 339 21.65 -14.36 19.27
C ARG A 339 21.97 -14.44 17.79
N LEU A 340 20.95 -14.56 16.95
CA LEU A 340 21.12 -14.59 15.50
C LEU A 340 21.69 -13.26 15.00
N LEU A 341 21.15 -12.13 15.46
CA LEU A 341 21.61 -10.79 15.08
C LEU A 341 23.05 -10.51 15.53
N ILE A 342 23.48 -11.01 16.69
CA ILE A 342 24.89 -10.95 17.11
C ILE A 342 25.78 -11.72 16.13
N GLY A 343 25.35 -12.91 15.68
CA GLY A 343 26.08 -13.70 14.68
C GLY A 343 26.21 -12.96 13.34
N VAL A 344 25.12 -12.35 12.89
CA VAL A 344 25.08 -11.52 11.68
C VAL A 344 26.00 -10.31 11.78
N GLU A 345 25.98 -9.60 12.91
CA GLU A 345 26.85 -8.46 13.14
C GLU A 345 28.33 -8.85 13.16
N LYS A 346 28.67 -10.00 13.75
CA LYS A 346 30.03 -10.56 13.71
C LYS A 346 30.49 -10.91 12.30
N ALA A 347 29.57 -11.21 11.39
CA ALA A 347 29.87 -11.41 9.96
C ALA A 347 30.06 -10.09 9.19
N GLY A 348 29.94 -8.94 9.85
CA GLY A 348 30.18 -7.61 9.27
C GLY A 348 28.93 -6.89 8.76
N GLU A 349 27.75 -7.46 8.95
CA GLU A 349 26.49 -6.82 8.54
C GLU A 349 25.97 -5.81 9.60
N SER A 350 25.38 -4.71 9.13
CA SER A 350 24.69 -3.76 10.02
C SER A 350 23.27 -4.25 10.33
N VAL A 351 23.04 -4.64 11.58
CA VAL A 351 21.75 -5.15 12.05
C VAL A 351 20.82 -4.07 12.61
N ILE A 352 21.37 -2.94 13.06
CA ILE A 352 20.60 -1.87 13.71
C ILE A 352 21.03 -0.50 13.20
N SER A 353 20.06 0.41 13.08
CA SER A 353 20.28 1.77 12.60
C SER A 353 21.17 2.56 13.55
N TRP A 354 21.89 3.55 13.00
CA TRP A 354 22.89 4.32 13.75
C TRP A 354 22.35 4.94 15.06
N PHE A 355 21.08 5.39 15.08
CA PHE A 355 20.47 6.06 16.23
C PHE A 355 20.19 5.10 17.40
N ALA A 356 20.23 3.79 17.19
CA ALA A 356 19.95 2.78 18.21
C ALA A 356 21.15 1.88 18.51
N LYS A 357 22.28 2.10 17.82
CA LYS A 357 23.49 1.27 17.93
C LYS A 357 24.05 1.18 19.34
N GLU A 358 24.08 2.30 20.08
CA GLU A 358 24.65 2.32 21.44
C GLU A 358 23.95 1.35 22.38
N ILE A 359 22.60 1.38 22.42
CA ILE A 359 21.82 0.49 23.30
C ILE A 359 22.01 -0.97 22.89
N TRP A 360 22.02 -1.25 21.60
CA TRP A 360 22.29 -2.59 21.08
C TRP A 360 23.66 -3.08 21.55
N ASP A 361 24.71 -2.28 21.38
CA ASP A 361 26.06 -2.66 21.75
C ASP A 361 26.23 -2.89 23.25
N LEU A 362 25.63 -2.04 24.09
CA LEU A 362 25.70 -2.16 25.55
C LEU A 362 24.90 -3.37 26.08
N ARG A 363 23.77 -3.73 25.45
CA ARG A 363 22.80 -4.67 26.05
C ARG A 363 22.58 -5.98 25.30
N LYS A 364 23.01 -6.13 24.04
CA LYS A 364 22.80 -7.38 23.27
C LYS A 364 23.32 -8.63 23.99
N ALA A 365 24.44 -8.53 24.69
CA ALA A 365 25.04 -9.63 25.44
C ALA A 365 24.28 -9.97 26.74
N ALA A 366 23.48 -9.05 27.27
CA ALA A 366 22.68 -9.26 28.48
C ALA A 366 21.35 -9.97 28.22
N VAL A 367 20.99 -10.22 26.95
CA VAL A 367 19.75 -10.90 26.59
C VAL A 367 19.96 -12.41 26.59
N VAL A 368 19.42 -13.07 27.62
CA VAL A 368 19.55 -14.52 27.81
C VAL A 368 18.19 -15.22 27.84
N ASP A 369 17.11 -14.48 28.05
CA ASP A 369 15.75 -15.01 28.22
C ASP A 369 14.69 -14.05 27.64
N ALA A 370 13.41 -14.42 27.79
CA ALA A 370 12.29 -13.63 27.29
C ALA A 370 12.13 -12.28 28.03
N GLU A 371 12.50 -12.22 29.31
CA GLU A 371 12.34 -11.04 30.15
C GLU A 371 13.36 -9.96 29.75
N THR A 372 14.64 -10.35 29.64
CA THR A 372 15.73 -9.48 29.20
C THR A 372 15.57 -9.06 27.73
N ALA A 373 15.04 -9.93 26.86
CA ALA A 373 14.67 -9.56 25.49
C ALA A 373 13.56 -8.49 25.45
N LEU A 374 12.57 -8.59 26.36
CA LEU A 374 11.52 -7.59 26.51
C LEU A 374 12.07 -6.26 27.05
N ARG A 375 12.99 -6.29 28.03
CA ARG A 375 13.66 -5.08 28.53
C ARG A 375 14.37 -4.34 27.41
N LEU A 376 15.21 -5.04 26.64
CA LEU A 376 15.90 -4.45 25.49
C LEU A 376 14.91 -3.86 24.48
N SER A 377 13.81 -4.58 24.19
CA SER A 377 12.77 -4.10 23.28
C SER A 377 12.10 -2.81 23.75
N LYS A 378 11.87 -2.65 25.06
CA LYS A 378 11.32 -1.42 25.64
C LYS A 378 12.31 -0.26 25.58
N LEU A 379 13.58 -0.49 25.89
CA LEU A 379 14.63 0.54 25.80
C LEU A 379 14.80 1.05 24.36
N LEU A 380 14.88 0.14 23.39
CA LEU A 380 14.96 0.50 21.97
C LEU A 380 13.73 1.28 21.49
N ARG A 381 12.55 0.99 22.06
CA ARG A 381 11.31 1.74 21.76
C ARG A 381 11.38 3.19 22.25
N ASP A 382 11.87 3.41 23.47
CA ASP A 382 12.01 4.75 24.07
C ASP A 382 13.14 5.54 23.40
N ASN A 383 14.24 4.87 23.05
CA ASN A 383 15.28 5.44 22.20
C ASN A 383 14.74 5.94 20.86
N ARG A 384 13.92 5.11 20.20
CA ARG A 384 13.25 5.51 18.96
C ARG A 384 12.30 6.69 19.18
N HIS A 385 11.61 6.80 20.31
CA HIS A 385 10.79 7.98 20.61
C HIS A 385 11.63 9.26 20.65
N THR A 386 12.82 9.19 21.24
CA THR A 386 13.78 10.30 21.27
C THR A 386 14.27 10.64 19.86
N TYR A 387 14.63 9.63 19.04
CA TYR A 387 15.01 9.84 17.64
C TYR A 387 13.88 10.46 16.80
N MET A 388 12.64 10.00 16.93
CA MET A 388 11.50 10.59 16.21
C MET A 388 11.27 12.05 16.61
N SER A 389 11.55 12.41 17.87
CA SER A 389 11.47 13.80 18.35
C SER A 389 12.57 14.66 17.73
N LEU A 390 13.80 14.14 17.60
CA LEU A 390 14.87 14.80 16.86
C LEU A 390 14.51 15.01 15.38
N LEU A 391 13.93 14.01 14.71
CA LEU A 391 13.45 14.15 13.33
C LEU A 391 12.35 15.21 13.20
N LYS A 392 11.46 15.31 14.18
CA LYS A 392 10.43 16.36 14.21
C LYS A 392 11.04 17.73 14.37
N GLU A 393 12.04 17.88 15.23
CA GLU A 393 12.74 19.14 15.39
C GLU A 393 13.49 19.55 14.12
N LEU A 394 14.13 18.60 13.42
CA LEU A 394 14.70 18.82 12.09
C LEU A 394 13.66 19.31 11.08
N LEU A 395 12.47 18.70 11.11
CA LEU A 395 11.34 19.07 10.24
C LEU A 395 10.85 20.50 10.55
N ASP A 396 10.66 20.82 11.82
CA ASP A 396 10.14 22.12 12.28
C ASP A 396 11.10 23.27 12.01
N ARG A 397 12.40 23.01 12.13
CA ARG A 397 13.46 23.96 11.75
C ARG A 397 13.67 24.06 10.23
N GLY A 398 12.99 23.22 9.45
CA GLY A 398 12.98 23.27 7.99
C GLY A 398 14.18 22.60 7.31
N PHE A 399 14.85 21.63 7.94
CA PHE A 399 16.00 20.92 7.37
C PHE A 399 15.58 19.72 6.50
N TYR A 400 14.73 19.96 5.52
CA TYR A 400 14.11 18.93 4.68
C TYR A 400 15.11 18.13 3.84
N THR A 401 16.14 18.78 3.30
CA THR A 401 17.18 18.15 2.47
C THR A 401 18.00 17.17 3.28
N PHE A 402 18.39 17.56 4.51
CA PHE A 402 19.10 16.66 5.42
C PHE A 402 18.21 15.47 5.80
N LEU A 403 16.94 15.69 6.15
CA LEU A 403 15.98 14.60 6.40
C LEU A 403 15.92 13.64 5.21
N ALA A 404 15.78 14.16 3.99
CA ALA A 404 15.71 13.34 2.79
C ALA A 404 17.00 12.55 2.52
N SER A 405 18.15 13.01 3.02
CA SER A 405 19.42 12.27 2.98
C SER A 405 19.41 10.97 3.79
N LEU A 406 18.55 10.87 4.81
CA LEU A 406 18.42 9.69 5.66
C LEU A 406 17.52 8.59 5.03
N LEU A 407 17.01 8.83 3.82
CA LEU A 407 16.05 7.93 3.16
C LEU A 407 16.69 6.86 2.28
N HIS A 408 18.02 6.74 2.18
CA HIS A 408 18.69 5.68 1.40
C HIS A 408 18.03 5.42 0.03
N LEU A 409 17.77 6.51 -0.71
CA LEU A 409 16.98 6.50 -1.94
C LEU A 409 17.70 5.75 -3.07
N GLU A 410 19.02 5.68 -3.01
CA GLU A 410 19.90 4.99 -3.94
C GLU A 410 19.61 3.49 -4.04
N ALA A 411 19.04 2.85 -3.01
CA ALA A 411 18.66 1.44 -3.10
C ALA A 411 17.61 1.20 -4.21
N ALA A 412 16.75 2.19 -4.52
CA ALA A 412 15.76 2.10 -5.60
C ALA A 412 16.37 2.00 -7.01
N ASP A 413 17.64 2.39 -7.16
CA ASP A 413 18.38 2.35 -8.42
C ASP A 413 18.87 0.95 -8.78
N PHE A 414 18.60 -0.05 -7.95
CA PHE A 414 18.99 -1.42 -8.20
C PHE A 414 17.78 -2.37 -8.20
N ASP A 415 17.89 -3.43 -8.97
CA ASP A 415 17.02 -4.60 -8.98
C ASP A 415 17.80 -5.79 -8.40
N PRO A 416 17.58 -6.12 -7.12
CA PRO A 416 18.36 -7.14 -6.43
C PRO A 416 17.94 -8.55 -6.87
N GLU A 417 18.94 -9.39 -7.11
CA GLU A 417 18.80 -10.82 -7.39
C GLU A 417 19.55 -11.63 -6.32
N PHE A 418 18.90 -12.65 -5.78
CA PHE A 418 19.43 -13.50 -4.70
C PHE A 418 20.03 -14.77 -5.29
N VAL A 419 21.33 -14.95 -5.13
CA VAL A 419 22.05 -16.13 -5.64
C VAL A 419 22.00 -17.25 -4.60
N ASP A 420 21.65 -18.46 -5.07
CA ASP A 420 21.43 -19.66 -4.25
C ASP A 420 20.45 -19.46 -3.09
N LEU A 421 19.29 -18.85 -3.41
CA LEU A 421 18.22 -18.62 -2.44
C LEU A 421 17.65 -19.95 -1.93
N ARG A 422 17.63 -20.11 -0.61
CA ARG A 422 17.25 -21.34 0.08
C ARG A 422 16.71 -21.08 1.49
N VAL A 423 16.21 -22.13 2.12
CA VAL A 423 15.76 -22.11 3.52
C VAL A 423 16.67 -22.99 4.35
N ARG A 424 17.07 -22.51 5.54
CA ARG A 424 17.76 -23.32 6.56
C ARG A 424 17.22 -22.95 7.92
N ASN A 425 16.79 -23.92 8.72
CA ASN A 425 16.20 -23.69 10.05
C ASN A 425 15.08 -22.63 10.05
N HIS A 426 14.17 -22.72 9.07
CA HIS A 426 13.06 -21.78 8.88
C HIS A 426 13.48 -20.32 8.62
N LEU A 427 14.75 -20.08 8.25
CA LEU A 427 15.28 -18.78 7.89
C LEU A 427 15.58 -18.72 6.39
N THR A 428 15.37 -17.57 5.78
CA THR A 428 15.81 -17.32 4.40
C THR A 428 17.33 -17.13 4.35
N TYR A 429 17.99 -17.82 3.42
CA TYR A 429 19.43 -17.71 3.17
C TYR A 429 19.70 -17.57 1.67
N PHE A 430 20.80 -16.90 1.34
CA PHE A 430 21.40 -16.80 0.01
C PHE A 430 22.91 -16.60 0.21
N ASP A 431 23.69 -16.78 -0.85
CA ASP A 431 25.14 -16.59 -0.75
C ASP A 431 25.53 -15.11 -0.93
N PHE A 432 24.93 -14.43 -1.90
CA PHE A 432 25.13 -13.00 -2.13
C PHE A 432 23.99 -12.39 -2.95
N ILE A 433 23.98 -11.05 -3.04
CA ILE A 433 23.01 -10.28 -3.81
C ILE A 433 23.71 -9.65 -5.01
N ILE A 434 23.18 -9.91 -6.21
CA ILE A 434 23.58 -9.18 -7.43
C ILE A 434 22.71 -7.92 -7.53
N LYS A 435 23.35 -6.74 -7.62
CA LYS A 435 22.67 -5.44 -7.74
C LYS A 435 22.64 -4.99 -9.19
N ASN A 436 21.60 -5.34 -9.93
CA ASN A 436 21.44 -4.95 -11.32
C ASN A 436 20.96 -3.49 -11.41
N PRO A 437 21.62 -2.58 -12.16
CA PRO A 437 21.16 -1.21 -12.29
C PRO A 437 19.76 -1.13 -12.92
N ARG A 438 18.89 -0.32 -12.33
CA ARG A 438 17.51 -0.12 -12.77
C ARG A 438 17.38 1.24 -13.45
N THR A 439 17.25 1.24 -14.77
CA THR A 439 17.12 2.46 -15.59
C THR A 439 15.67 2.88 -15.86
N THR A 440 14.70 2.24 -15.17
CA THR A 440 13.28 2.37 -15.48
C THR A 440 12.59 3.49 -14.68
N LYS A 441 11.46 3.98 -15.20
CA LYS A 441 10.54 4.91 -14.50
C LYS A 441 10.19 4.42 -13.08
N TYR A 442 10.18 3.11 -12.85
CA TYR A 442 9.84 2.49 -11.58
C TYR A 442 10.75 2.93 -10.42
N ALA A 443 12.05 3.11 -10.66
CA ALA A 443 12.98 3.58 -9.62
C ALA A 443 12.57 4.97 -9.09
N THR A 444 12.26 5.90 -10.00
CA THR A 444 11.76 7.24 -9.64
C THR A 444 10.42 7.19 -8.89
N GLU A 445 9.49 6.32 -9.28
CA GLU A 445 8.22 6.14 -8.57
C GLU A 445 8.43 5.64 -7.13
N GLN A 446 9.36 4.68 -6.93
CA GLN A 446 9.65 4.15 -5.60
C GLN A 446 10.32 5.19 -4.69
N LYS A 447 11.27 5.97 -5.23
CA LYS A 447 11.88 7.11 -4.52
C LYS A 447 10.83 8.14 -4.11
N ALA A 448 9.97 8.56 -5.05
CA ALA A 448 8.88 9.50 -4.79
C ALA A 448 7.91 8.97 -3.72
N ARG A 449 7.55 7.69 -3.79
CA ARG A 449 6.71 7.02 -2.79
C ARG A 449 7.38 7.00 -1.40
N ARG A 450 8.68 6.70 -1.31
CA ARG A 450 9.42 6.70 -0.05
C ARG A 450 9.43 8.08 0.60
N ILE A 451 9.76 9.13 -0.18
CA ILE A 451 9.70 10.52 0.29
C ILE A 451 8.31 10.83 0.85
N ARG A 452 7.26 10.58 0.08
CA ARG A 452 5.88 10.86 0.50
C ARG A 452 5.52 10.17 1.81
N ILE A 453 5.74 8.85 1.91
CA ILE A 453 5.37 8.08 3.11
C ILE A 453 6.18 8.55 4.32
N ALA A 454 7.49 8.75 4.18
CA ALA A 454 8.36 9.13 5.29
C ALA A 454 7.96 10.50 5.88
N PHE A 455 7.80 11.53 5.04
CA PHE A 455 7.41 12.87 5.52
C PHE A 455 5.98 12.93 6.06
N THR A 456 5.02 12.27 5.39
CA THR A 456 3.63 12.19 5.88
C THR A 456 3.58 11.51 7.24
N SER A 457 4.23 10.35 7.36
CA SER A 457 4.24 9.58 8.61
C SER A 457 4.97 10.26 9.75
N LEU A 458 6.03 11.03 9.49
CA LEU A 458 6.72 11.84 10.51
C LEU A 458 5.79 12.91 11.11
N THR A 459 5.00 13.57 10.25
CA THR A 459 3.98 14.54 10.65
C THR A 459 2.87 13.87 11.43
N ASP A 460 2.31 12.78 10.91
CA ASP A 460 1.25 12.00 11.56
C ASP A 460 1.72 11.36 12.88
N TYR A 461 3.01 11.07 13.01
CA TYR A 461 3.57 10.47 14.21
C TYR A 461 3.30 11.33 15.44
N HIS A 462 3.48 12.65 15.30
CA HIS A 462 3.38 13.63 16.39
C HIS A 462 1.95 14.18 16.57
N LYS A 463 1.04 13.96 15.61
CA LYS A 463 -0.39 14.33 15.75
C LYS A 463 -1.18 13.39 16.67
N LYS A 464 -0.63 12.21 17.02
CA LYS A 464 -1.34 11.23 17.88
C LYS A 464 -1.16 11.56 19.36
N GLU A 465 -2.23 11.99 20.02
CA GLU A 465 -2.25 12.38 21.44
C GLU A 465 -1.96 11.22 22.41
N ASN A 466 -2.39 9.98 22.10
CA ASN A 466 -2.33 8.84 23.02
C ASN A 466 -1.01 8.02 22.96
N ARG A 467 0.12 8.62 22.58
CA ARG A 467 1.40 7.91 22.59
C ARG A 467 2.01 7.96 23.99
N SER A 468 2.16 6.79 24.63
CA SER A 468 3.01 6.62 25.82
C SER A 468 4.50 6.73 25.44
N ALA A 469 4.91 7.88 24.92
CA ALA A 469 6.28 8.18 24.52
C ALA A 469 7.09 8.64 25.74
N PHE A 470 8.28 8.08 25.91
CA PHE A 470 9.26 8.57 26.87
C PHE A 470 10.47 9.05 26.07
N VAL A 471 10.69 10.36 26.14
CA VAL A 471 11.75 11.06 25.41
C VAL A 471 12.82 11.43 26.41
N ILE A 472 14.05 11.00 26.14
CA ILE A 472 15.21 11.30 26.95
C ILE A 472 15.77 12.65 26.54
N SER A 473 16.17 13.45 27.53
CA SER A 473 16.81 14.74 27.33
C SER A 473 17.86 14.95 28.41
N ASN A 474 19.13 15.03 27.99
CA ASN A 474 20.25 15.40 28.87
C ASN A 474 21.17 16.41 28.19
N ASP A 475 21.94 17.15 29.00
CA ASP A 475 22.80 18.24 28.54
C ASP A 475 23.83 17.81 27.48
N ARG A 476 24.37 16.60 27.59
CA ARG A 476 25.37 16.09 26.64
C ARG A 476 24.74 15.80 25.27
N SER A 477 23.58 15.14 25.26
CA SER A 477 22.81 14.89 24.04
C SER A 477 22.35 16.20 23.40
N ALA A 478 21.89 17.17 24.21
CA ALA A 478 21.47 18.49 23.75
C ALA A 478 22.62 19.28 23.14
N ALA A 479 23.83 19.20 23.71
CA ALA A 479 25.02 19.84 23.16
C ALA A 479 25.39 19.28 21.77
N GLU A 480 25.37 17.95 21.61
CA GLU A 480 25.65 17.31 20.32
C GLU A 480 24.55 17.61 19.28
N PHE A 481 23.27 17.56 19.66
CA PHE A 481 22.17 17.95 18.78
C PHE A 481 22.30 19.42 18.35
N SER A 482 22.61 20.32 19.28
CA SER A 482 22.84 21.75 18.99
C SER A 482 24.02 21.96 18.04
N ALA A 483 25.10 21.20 18.17
CA ALA A 483 26.23 21.24 17.25
C ALA A 483 25.84 20.73 15.84
N GLY A 484 25.03 19.67 15.77
CA GLY A 484 24.44 19.17 14.52
C GLY A 484 23.56 20.22 13.82
N PHE A 485 22.66 20.86 14.58
CA PHE A 485 21.82 21.95 14.07
C PHE A 485 22.65 23.15 13.62
N SER A 486 23.67 23.55 14.37
CA SER A 486 24.56 24.66 13.99
C SER A 486 25.29 24.39 12.68
N LYS A 487 25.71 23.13 12.44
CA LYS A 487 26.28 22.73 11.14
C LYS A 487 25.25 22.78 10.02
N LEU A 488 24.01 22.37 10.28
CA LEU A 488 22.94 22.49 9.28
C LEU A 488 22.60 23.93 8.94
N GLU A 489 22.60 24.83 9.93
CA GLU A 489 22.45 26.27 9.70
C GLU A 489 23.54 26.80 8.76
N ASN A 490 24.79 26.39 8.95
CA ASN A 490 25.88 26.75 8.05
C ASN A 490 25.73 26.17 6.62
N LEU A 491 25.00 25.07 6.46
CA LEU A 491 24.75 24.45 5.15
C LEU A 491 23.56 25.07 4.41
N ARG A 492 22.77 25.95 5.04
CA ARG A 492 21.62 26.60 4.40
C ARG A 492 21.97 27.33 3.12
N SER A 493 23.17 27.90 3.01
CA SER A 493 23.59 28.57 1.76
C SER A 493 23.55 27.64 0.54
N VAL A 494 23.62 26.33 0.74
CA VAL A 494 23.57 25.31 -0.32
C VAL A 494 22.22 24.58 -0.33
N THR A 495 21.56 24.39 0.81
CA THR A 495 20.34 23.56 0.90
C THR A 495 19.02 24.34 0.87
N ASN A 496 19.01 25.64 1.19
CA ASN A 496 17.77 26.37 1.51
C ASN A 496 16.74 26.38 0.37
N ASP A 497 17.19 26.49 -0.88
CA ASP A 497 16.29 26.42 -2.04
C ASP A 497 15.62 25.05 -2.17
N LEU A 498 16.38 23.98 -1.91
CA LEU A 498 15.86 22.63 -1.94
C LEU A 498 15.00 22.33 -0.72
N ASP A 499 15.37 22.86 0.45
CA ASP A 499 14.56 22.77 1.68
C ASP A 499 13.18 23.35 1.46
N ARG A 500 13.09 24.57 0.92
CA ARG A 500 11.84 25.22 0.54
C ARG A 500 11.06 24.39 -0.48
N LYS A 501 11.73 23.90 -1.52
CA LYS A 501 11.08 23.08 -2.56
C LYS A 501 10.51 21.77 -2.00
N ILE A 502 11.25 21.08 -1.13
CA ILE A 502 10.76 19.85 -0.49
C ILE A 502 9.58 20.20 0.42
N ALA A 503 9.69 21.26 1.24
CA ALA A 503 8.62 21.72 2.12
C ALA A 503 7.32 22.02 1.37
N GLU A 504 7.40 22.71 0.22
CA GLU A 504 6.24 22.98 -0.64
C GLU A 504 5.61 21.69 -1.19
N ILE A 505 6.43 20.70 -1.56
CA ILE A 505 5.96 19.44 -2.14
C ILE A 505 5.34 18.51 -1.08
N VAL A 506 5.93 18.43 0.12
CA VAL A 506 5.52 17.50 1.18
C VAL A 506 4.63 18.12 2.25
N GLY A 507 4.45 19.44 2.24
CA GLY A 507 3.64 20.19 3.18
C GLY A 507 2.13 19.96 3.04
N GLU A 508 1.34 20.64 3.87
CA GLU A 508 -0.09 20.38 4.04
C GLU A 508 -0.98 20.81 2.84
N GLY A 509 -0.38 21.33 1.75
CA GLY A 509 -1.08 21.74 0.52
C GLY A 509 -0.77 20.84 -0.68
N LYS A 510 -1.78 20.14 -1.21
CA LYS A 510 -1.81 19.40 -2.49
C LYS A 510 -0.45 18.84 -2.99
N LEU A 511 -0.08 17.67 -2.46
CA LEU A 511 0.98 16.84 -3.03
C LEU A 511 0.75 16.57 -4.53
N SER A 512 1.56 17.21 -5.37
CA SER A 512 1.63 16.93 -6.79
C SER A 512 2.55 15.74 -7.03
N GLU A 513 1.96 14.63 -7.49
CA GLU A 513 2.69 13.43 -7.89
C GLU A 513 3.72 13.70 -9.02
N ALA A 514 3.53 14.77 -9.82
CA ALA A 514 4.50 15.17 -10.82
C ALA A 514 5.74 15.83 -10.17
N ASP A 515 5.51 16.70 -9.18
CA ASP A 515 6.57 17.42 -8.50
C ASP A 515 7.39 16.50 -7.59
N LEU A 516 6.73 15.54 -6.93
CA LEU A 516 7.41 14.47 -6.19
C LEU A 516 8.35 13.64 -7.08
N ARG A 517 7.94 13.31 -8.31
CA ARG A 517 8.80 12.59 -9.27
C ARG A 517 9.97 13.43 -9.74
N ALA A 518 9.72 14.72 -10.01
CA ALA A 518 10.77 15.65 -10.40
C ALA A 518 11.81 15.79 -9.28
N LEU A 519 11.35 15.95 -8.03
CA LEU A 519 12.19 15.95 -6.84
C LEU A 519 12.99 14.65 -6.70
N ALA A 520 12.32 13.50 -6.80
CA ALA A 520 12.96 12.18 -6.70
C ALA A 520 14.05 11.94 -7.76
N LYS A 521 13.98 12.64 -8.90
CA LYS A 521 14.99 12.59 -9.96
C LYS A 521 16.19 13.49 -9.67
N SER A 522 15.98 14.70 -9.15
CA SER A 522 17.06 15.67 -8.92
C SER A 522 17.77 15.52 -7.57
N LEU A 523 17.06 14.99 -6.57
CA LEU A 523 17.54 14.91 -5.19
C LEU A 523 18.82 14.05 -5.04
N PRO A 524 18.97 12.86 -5.67
CA PRO A 524 20.16 12.02 -5.46
C PRO A 524 21.49 12.71 -5.79
N ASP A 525 21.56 13.48 -6.87
CA ASP A 525 22.79 14.18 -7.28
C ASP A 525 23.20 15.23 -6.24
N ILE A 526 22.23 15.96 -5.71
CA ILE A 526 22.45 17.00 -4.68
C ILE A 526 22.87 16.36 -3.35
N LEU A 527 22.23 15.25 -2.97
CA LEU A 527 22.62 14.49 -1.79
C LEU A 527 24.04 13.94 -1.91
N SER A 528 24.42 13.42 -3.09
CA SER A 528 25.76 12.92 -3.35
C SER A 528 26.82 14.02 -3.23
N ALA A 529 26.56 15.19 -3.83
CA ALA A 529 27.45 16.35 -3.77
C ALA A 529 27.68 16.88 -2.35
N ASN A 530 26.71 16.68 -1.43
CA ASN A 530 26.76 17.14 -0.04
C ASN A 530 26.93 16.00 0.98
N SER A 531 27.34 14.81 0.52
CA SER A 531 27.43 13.59 1.35
C SER A 531 28.39 13.72 2.53
N ALA A 532 29.56 14.33 2.34
CA ALA A 532 30.54 14.53 3.41
C ALA A 532 30.03 15.51 4.50
N PRO A 533 29.54 16.72 4.17
CA PRO A 533 28.90 17.60 5.16
C PRO A 533 27.72 16.95 5.90
N PHE A 534 26.82 16.28 5.19
CA PHE A 534 25.69 15.57 5.81
C PHE A 534 26.14 14.41 6.69
N SER A 535 27.19 13.69 6.31
CA SER A 535 27.78 12.66 7.18
C SER A 535 28.29 13.29 8.49
N SER A 536 28.98 14.44 8.40
CA SER A 536 29.47 15.15 9.59
C SER A 536 28.33 15.62 10.51
N VAL A 537 27.22 16.08 9.94
CA VAL A 537 26.00 16.42 10.71
C VAL A 537 25.42 15.18 11.37
N ARG A 538 25.24 14.09 10.61
CA ARG A 538 24.74 12.82 11.14
C ARG A 538 25.60 12.31 12.29
N ASP A 539 26.92 12.49 12.23
CA ASP A 539 27.82 12.07 13.30
C ASP A 539 27.57 12.82 14.62
N HIS A 540 27.19 14.10 14.58
CA HIS A 540 26.74 14.83 15.78
C HIS A 540 25.45 14.24 16.33
N PHE A 541 24.45 14.01 15.48
CA PHE A 541 23.20 13.37 15.93
C PHE A 541 23.42 11.95 16.44
N ALA A 542 24.34 11.19 15.84
CA ALA A 542 24.74 9.86 16.31
C ALA A 542 25.39 9.93 17.69
N ARG A 543 26.28 10.91 17.95
CA ARG A 543 26.84 11.13 19.29
C ARG A 543 25.79 11.55 20.31
N GLY A 544 24.85 12.42 19.93
CA GLY A 544 23.73 12.77 20.82
C GLY A 544 22.85 11.57 21.15
N MET A 545 22.55 10.72 20.16
CA MET A 545 21.81 9.46 20.38
C MET A 545 22.63 8.43 21.17
N CYS A 546 23.96 8.46 21.09
CA CYS A 546 24.85 7.67 21.96
C CYS A 546 24.69 8.09 23.43
N GLU A 547 24.67 9.38 23.74
CA GLU A 547 24.42 9.86 25.11
C GLU A 547 23.00 9.50 25.61
N VAL A 548 21.99 9.56 24.73
CA VAL A 548 20.64 9.05 25.03
C VAL A 548 20.68 7.54 25.34
N GLY A 549 21.42 6.77 24.56
CA GLY A 549 21.59 5.33 24.75
C GLY A 549 22.24 4.99 26.09
N LYS A 550 23.27 5.74 26.50
CA LYS A 550 23.93 5.59 27.82
C LYS A 550 22.98 5.90 28.97
N GLU A 551 22.13 6.91 28.85
CA GLU A 551 21.15 7.22 29.89
C GLU A 551 20.10 6.13 30.01
N LEU A 552 19.58 5.64 28.88
CA LEU A 552 18.66 4.51 28.85
C LEU A 552 19.31 3.24 29.43
N ASP A 553 20.59 3.03 29.18
CA ASP A 553 21.36 1.92 29.73
C ASP A 553 21.31 1.88 31.26
N VAL A 554 21.51 3.03 31.92
CA VAL A 554 21.43 3.18 33.39
C VAL A 554 20.05 2.77 33.91
N MET A 555 19.00 2.95 33.10
CA MET A 555 17.64 2.61 33.47
C MET A 555 17.32 1.11 33.32
N TRP A 556 18.21 0.27 32.81
CA TRP A 556 17.94 -1.16 32.52
C TRP A 556 17.21 -1.93 33.63
N SER A 557 17.56 -1.65 34.88
CA SER A 557 17.00 -2.32 36.07
C SER A 557 15.88 -1.54 36.77
N THR A 558 15.39 -0.44 36.18
CA THR A 558 14.30 0.35 36.74
C THR A 558 12.94 -0.29 36.49
N ASP A 559 11.96 0.02 37.33
CA ASP A 559 10.58 -0.49 37.25
C ASP A 559 9.88 -0.21 35.90
N ARG A 560 10.36 0.79 35.15
CA ARG A 560 9.88 1.06 33.79
C ARG A 560 10.12 -0.13 32.85
N TYR A 561 11.30 -0.75 32.97
CA TYR A 561 11.77 -1.76 32.03
C TYR A 561 11.63 -3.17 32.58
N VAL A 562 11.91 -3.36 33.87
CA VAL A 562 11.70 -4.62 34.58
C VAL A 562 10.21 -4.92 34.67
N ARG A 563 9.81 -6.18 34.47
CA ARG A 563 8.49 -6.63 34.93
C ARG A 563 8.59 -6.93 36.43
N SER A 564 8.10 -6.04 37.28
CA SER A 564 7.78 -6.40 38.65
C SER A 564 6.53 -7.27 38.62
N THR A 565 6.64 -8.60 38.67
CA THR A 565 5.46 -9.40 39.03
C THR A 565 5.85 -10.72 39.69
N PRO A 566 5.50 -10.95 40.97
CA PRO A 566 5.34 -12.30 41.47
C PRO A 566 4.06 -12.88 40.84
N GLY A 567 4.20 -13.86 39.93
CA GLY A 567 3.12 -14.84 39.73
C GLY A 567 2.63 -15.16 38.30
N GLU A 568 3.04 -14.46 37.24
CA GLU A 568 2.63 -14.88 35.88
C GLU A 568 3.62 -15.90 35.30
N ILE A 569 3.27 -17.18 35.45
CA ILE A 569 3.76 -18.25 34.58
C ILE A 569 3.19 -17.97 33.19
N ILE A 570 4.06 -17.70 32.22
CA ILE A 570 3.70 -17.67 30.81
C ILE A 570 4.02 -19.06 30.28
N GLU A 571 2.98 -19.86 30.03
CA GLU A 571 3.05 -21.09 29.22
C GLU A 571 3.36 -20.77 27.75
#